data_AF-A0A5C8EH92-F1
#
_entry.id   AF-A0A5C8EH92-F1
#
_cell.length_a   1.000
_cell.length_b   1.000
_cell.length_c   1.000
_cell.angle_alpha   90.00
_cell.angle_beta   90.00
_cell.angle_gamma   90.00
#
_symmetry.space_group_name_H-M   'P 1'
#
loop_
_entity.id
_entity.type
_entity.pdbx_description
1 polymer ?
#
loop_
_entity_poly.entity_id
_entity_poly.type
_entity_poly.pdbx_seq_one_letter_code
_entity_poly.pdbx_strand_id
1 'polypeptide(L)'
;MDNASNAVKNFTGENERREIVEETKQEYIKSREEIEDIVYKLNNTIDEFNGKILELNLIRGNRVKLNVEKLGSFLSTFGNIKDMSEYSEEKKKIFIKIPSRLFEEVEDYIEDIDWSNDEVFCRTFFQGGIFAAIFTRRQNIKMLERLEEFKNSVINMKDKLNNKIKMIEKVDMRVCDLYIELIKAICYYIEFQIVPQIEVIQSFLECESVKNVYIADTKAKIIENVEYETDIKLYDNTIYQKHYNFVRNSFWFYILSATIYSSPVLTKLLENKNITDADIEKLEGQKLLCKEQIILLESNKI
;
A
#
# COMPACT_ATOMS: atom_id res chain seq x y z
N MET A 1 -51.80 6.69 -43.61
CA MET A 1 -51.07 7.83 -43.01
C MET A 1 -49.65 7.44 -42.60
N ASP A 2 -49.39 6.20 -42.20
CA ASP A 2 -48.06 5.74 -41.77
C ASP A 2 -46.96 5.81 -42.84
N ASN A 3 -47.26 5.51 -44.11
CA ASN A 3 -46.26 5.56 -45.19
C ASN A 3 -45.75 6.99 -45.49
N ALA A 4 -46.61 8.01 -45.38
CA ALA A 4 -46.21 9.40 -45.60
C ALA A 4 -45.40 9.95 -44.41
N SER A 5 -45.78 9.58 -43.19
CA SER A 5 -45.04 9.91 -41.96
C SER A 5 -43.63 9.32 -41.98
N ASN A 6 -43.49 8.04 -42.35
CA ASN A 6 -42.18 7.39 -42.46
C ASN A 6 -41.31 7.98 -43.59
N ALA A 7 -41.90 8.35 -44.72
CA ALA A 7 -41.17 9.01 -45.80
C ALA A 7 -40.63 10.39 -45.38
N VAL A 8 -41.42 11.17 -44.62
CA VAL A 8 -41.00 12.48 -44.10
C VAL A 8 -39.90 12.33 -43.05
N LYS A 9 -40.01 11.36 -42.14
CA LYS A 9 -38.97 11.07 -41.12
C LYS A 9 -37.65 10.62 -41.73
N ASN A 10 -37.69 9.78 -42.77
CA ASN A 10 -36.51 9.39 -43.53
C ASN A 10 -35.89 10.56 -44.28
N PHE A 11 -36.70 11.42 -44.89
CA PHE A 11 -36.23 12.60 -45.61
C PHE A 11 -35.54 13.60 -44.67
N THR A 12 -36.13 13.83 -43.48
CA THR A 12 -35.58 14.77 -42.48
C THR A 12 -34.40 14.22 -41.69
N GLY A 13 -34.14 12.90 -41.69
CA GLY A 13 -33.07 12.28 -40.89
C GLY A 13 -33.48 11.95 -39.45
N GLU A 14 -34.78 11.98 -39.15
CA GLU A 14 -35.33 11.72 -37.82
C GLU A 14 -35.23 10.25 -37.40
N ASN A 15 -35.31 9.31 -38.36
CA ASN A 15 -35.13 7.89 -38.05
C ASN A 15 -33.68 7.58 -37.64
N GLU A 16 -32.71 8.15 -38.37
CA GLU A 16 -31.28 8.09 -38.01
C GLU A 16 -31.02 8.72 -36.63
N ARG A 17 -31.65 9.87 -36.32
CA ARG A 17 -31.57 10.47 -34.97
C ARG A 17 -32.01 9.49 -33.89
N ARG A 18 -33.16 8.84 -34.06
CA ARG A 18 -33.71 7.87 -33.08
C ARG A 18 -32.79 6.67 -32.90
N GLU A 19 -32.22 6.17 -34.00
CA GLU A 19 -31.23 5.09 -33.94
C GLU A 19 -30.00 5.51 -33.12
N ILE A 20 -29.48 6.72 -33.32
CA ILE A 20 -28.33 7.23 -32.55
C ILE A 20 -28.68 7.44 -31.06
N VAL A 21 -29.88 7.95 -30.74
CA VAL A 21 -30.34 8.08 -29.34
C VAL A 21 -30.40 6.70 -28.67
N GLU A 22 -30.98 5.72 -29.33
CA GLU A 22 -31.09 4.36 -28.80
C GLU A 22 -29.72 3.71 -28.64
N GLU A 23 -28.82 3.87 -29.61
CA GLU A 23 -27.43 3.39 -29.49
C GLU A 23 -26.72 4.06 -28.30
N THR A 24 -26.93 5.37 -28.09
CA THR A 24 -26.34 6.11 -26.98
C THR A 24 -26.87 5.60 -25.63
N LYS A 25 -28.19 5.35 -25.51
CA LYS A 25 -28.80 4.77 -24.30
C LYS A 25 -28.26 3.38 -24.00
N GLN A 26 -28.15 2.52 -25.01
CA GLN A 26 -27.61 1.17 -24.85
C GLN A 26 -26.15 1.19 -24.44
N GLU A 27 -25.33 2.03 -25.08
CA GLU A 27 -23.92 2.18 -24.73
C GLU A 27 -23.74 2.77 -23.32
N TYR A 28 -24.60 3.71 -22.90
CA TYR A 28 -24.62 4.24 -21.53
C TYR A 28 -24.86 3.15 -20.49
N ILE A 29 -25.95 2.37 -20.65
CA ILE A 29 -26.32 1.30 -19.71
C ILE A 29 -25.19 0.29 -19.61
N LYS A 30 -24.71 -0.20 -20.76
CA LYS A 30 -23.61 -1.16 -20.84
C LYS A 30 -22.33 -0.63 -20.20
N SER A 31 -21.94 0.60 -20.53
CA SER A 31 -20.72 1.21 -19.99
C SER A 31 -20.79 1.41 -18.48
N ARG A 32 -21.97 1.73 -17.95
CA ARG A 32 -22.22 1.86 -16.52
C ARG A 32 -22.07 0.53 -15.81
N GLU A 33 -22.74 -0.51 -16.29
CA GLU A 33 -22.62 -1.87 -15.73
C GLU A 33 -21.17 -2.37 -15.73
N GLU A 34 -20.44 -2.16 -16.83
CA GLU A 34 -19.04 -2.58 -16.94
C GLU A 34 -18.11 -1.80 -16.01
N ILE A 35 -18.32 -0.48 -15.85
CA ILE A 35 -17.55 0.33 -14.90
C ILE A 35 -17.88 -0.06 -13.46
N GLU A 36 -19.16 -0.34 -13.15
CA GLU A 36 -19.59 -0.81 -11.83
C GLU A 36 -18.91 -2.12 -11.44
N ASP A 37 -18.84 -3.09 -12.36
CA ASP A 37 -18.13 -4.36 -12.15
C ASP A 37 -16.63 -4.15 -11.90
N ILE A 38 -15.96 -3.28 -12.68
CA ILE A 38 -14.54 -2.98 -12.48
C ILE A 38 -14.30 -2.27 -11.15
N VAL A 39 -15.17 -1.33 -10.76
CA VAL A 39 -15.07 -0.64 -9.46
C VAL A 39 -15.30 -1.62 -8.31
N TYR A 40 -16.24 -2.55 -8.45
CA TYR A 40 -16.46 -3.62 -7.47
C TYR A 40 -15.21 -4.49 -7.30
N LYS A 41 -14.62 -4.95 -8.41
CA LYS A 41 -13.35 -5.71 -8.39
C LYS A 41 -12.23 -4.92 -7.73
N LEU A 42 -12.05 -3.65 -8.10
CA LEU A 42 -11.05 -2.78 -7.50
C LEU A 42 -11.23 -2.62 -5.99
N ASN A 43 -12.47 -2.46 -5.53
CA ASN A 43 -12.76 -2.33 -4.11
C ASN A 43 -12.49 -3.63 -3.35
N ASN A 44 -12.76 -4.80 -3.95
CA ASN A 44 -12.37 -6.09 -3.35
C ASN A 44 -10.85 -6.21 -3.23
N THR A 45 -10.10 -5.85 -4.28
CA THR A 45 -8.63 -5.82 -4.23
C THR A 45 -8.11 -4.85 -3.16
N ILE A 46 -8.75 -3.69 -3.00
CA ILE A 46 -8.43 -2.73 -1.93
C ILE A 46 -8.71 -3.34 -0.55
N ASP A 47 -9.81 -4.08 -0.38
CA ASP A 47 -10.17 -4.71 0.88
C ASP A 47 -9.15 -5.79 1.28
N GLU A 48 -8.75 -6.64 0.34
CA GLU A 48 -7.69 -7.64 0.54
C GLU A 48 -6.37 -6.98 0.98
N PHE A 49 -5.96 -5.90 0.29
CA PHE A 49 -4.78 -5.13 0.68
C PHE A 49 -4.92 -4.53 2.08
N ASN A 50 -6.08 -3.94 2.40
CA ASN A 50 -6.35 -3.37 3.71
C ASN A 50 -6.38 -4.42 4.83
N GLY A 51 -6.73 -5.68 4.51
CA GLY A 51 -6.58 -6.82 5.41
C GLY A 51 -5.12 -7.08 5.79
N LYS A 52 -4.20 -7.04 4.81
CA LYS A 52 -2.74 -7.16 5.07
C LYS A 52 -2.20 -5.99 5.89
N ILE A 53 -2.66 -4.77 5.64
CA ILE A 53 -2.31 -3.59 6.47
C ILE A 53 -2.73 -3.81 7.93
N LEU A 54 -3.91 -4.38 8.15
CA LEU A 54 -4.38 -4.69 9.50
C LEU A 54 -3.53 -5.78 10.17
N GLU A 55 -3.18 -6.85 9.47
CA GLU A 55 -2.23 -7.87 9.97
C GLU A 55 -0.89 -7.23 10.35
N LEU A 56 -0.35 -6.39 9.48
CA LEU A 56 0.91 -5.69 9.69
C LEU A 56 0.87 -4.80 10.93
N ASN A 57 -0.19 -4.01 11.10
CA ASN A 57 -0.35 -3.15 12.28
C ASN A 57 -0.47 -3.99 13.56
N LEU A 58 -1.20 -5.10 13.54
CA LEU A 58 -1.27 -6.02 14.69
C LEU A 58 0.09 -6.61 15.05
N ILE A 59 0.89 -7.04 14.07
CA ILE A 59 2.24 -7.56 14.30
C ILE A 59 3.14 -6.47 14.90
N ARG A 60 3.10 -5.24 14.35
CA ARG A 60 3.91 -4.11 14.83
C ARG A 60 3.50 -3.67 16.24
N GLY A 61 2.22 -3.46 16.47
CA GLY A 61 1.68 -2.97 17.74
C GLY A 61 1.87 -3.96 18.90
N ASN A 62 1.77 -5.27 18.62
CA ASN A 62 1.85 -6.29 19.65
C ASN A 62 3.24 -6.93 19.74
N ARG A 63 3.71 -7.56 18.66
CA ARG A 63 4.91 -8.41 18.71
C ARG A 63 6.20 -7.61 18.62
N VAL A 64 6.30 -6.68 17.67
CA VAL A 64 7.51 -5.84 17.53
C VAL A 64 7.71 -5.02 18.79
N LYS A 65 6.65 -4.40 19.30
CA LYS A 65 6.67 -3.64 20.55
C LYS A 65 7.34 -4.42 21.68
N LEU A 66 6.77 -5.57 22.02
CA LEU A 66 7.25 -6.41 23.12
C LEU A 66 8.70 -6.86 22.92
N ASN A 67 9.06 -7.26 21.70
CA ASN A 67 10.41 -7.72 21.41
C ASN A 67 11.43 -6.59 21.54
N VAL A 68 11.11 -5.39 21.05
CA VAL A 68 12.02 -4.25 21.13
C VAL A 68 12.11 -3.70 22.55
N GLU A 69 11.00 -3.68 23.31
CA GLU A 69 11.02 -3.35 24.74
C GLU A 69 11.90 -4.34 25.53
N LYS A 70 11.74 -5.65 25.28
CA LYS A 70 12.57 -6.69 25.90
C LYS A 70 14.04 -6.49 25.56
N LEU A 71 14.38 -6.32 24.28
CA LEU A 71 15.76 -6.06 23.84
C LEU A 71 16.33 -4.80 24.51
N GLY A 72 15.54 -3.73 24.60
CA GLY A 72 15.92 -2.50 25.29
C GLY A 72 16.27 -2.77 26.76
N SER A 73 15.43 -3.50 27.48
CA SER A 73 15.68 -3.83 28.89
C SER A 73 16.99 -4.62 29.11
N PHE A 74 17.38 -5.49 28.17
CA PHE A 74 18.66 -6.21 28.28
C PHE A 74 19.85 -5.31 27.95
N LEU A 75 19.72 -4.51 26.89
CA LEU A 75 20.79 -3.62 26.45
C LEU A 75 21.04 -2.48 27.45
N SER A 76 20.06 -2.10 28.28
CA SER A 76 20.23 -1.04 29.27
C SER A 76 21.27 -1.37 30.34
N THR A 77 21.55 -2.66 30.54
CA THR A 77 22.64 -3.13 31.40
C THR A 77 24.02 -2.69 30.88
N PHE A 78 24.17 -2.57 29.56
CA PHE A 78 25.45 -2.28 28.89
C PHE A 78 25.60 -0.80 28.47
N GLY A 79 24.57 0.02 28.65
CA GLY A 79 24.63 1.43 28.29
C GLY A 79 23.26 2.11 28.19
N ASN A 80 23.27 3.41 27.96
CA ASN A 80 22.06 4.20 27.87
C ASN A 80 21.28 3.90 26.58
N ILE A 81 19.98 3.71 26.72
CA ILE A 81 19.05 3.52 25.61
C ILE A 81 18.09 4.68 25.57
N LYS A 82 17.83 5.15 24.36
CA LYS A 82 16.76 6.12 24.13
C LYS A 82 15.42 5.38 24.12
N ASP A 83 14.44 5.91 24.83
CA ASP A 83 13.09 5.38 24.83
C ASP A 83 12.51 5.27 23.42
N MET A 84 11.72 4.21 23.23
CA MET A 84 10.98 3.97 22.01
C MET A 84 9.96 5.09 21.80
N SER A 85 9.88 5.62 20.58
CA SER A 85 8.87 6.61 20.21
C SER A 85 7.48 5.98 20.15
N GLU A 86 6.44 6.82 20.21
CA GLU A 86 5.05 6.38 20.12
C GLU A 86 4.77 5.57 18.86
N TYR A 87 3.83 4.63 18.98
CA TYR A 87 3.40 3.79 17.87
C TYR A 87 2.72 4.61 16.78
N SER A 88 3.02 4.31 15.52
CA SER A 88 2.31 4.87 14.38
C SER A 88 1.88 3.78 13.41
N GLU A 89 0.57 3.71 13.19
CA GLU A 89 -0.07 2.75 12.28
C GLU A 89 0.16 3.09 10.80
N GLU A 90 0.22 2.03 9.98
CA GLU A 90 0.07 2.17 8.54
C GLU A 90 -1.38 2.48 8.18
N LYS A 91 -1.59 3.30 7.15
CA LYS A 91 -2.91 3.72 6.68
C LYS A 91 -3.49 2.75 5.66
N LYS A 92 -4.80 2.56 5.75
CA LYS A 92 -5.61 1.85 4.76
C LYS A 92 -5.82 2.69 3.50
N LYS A 93 -5.95 2.03 2.36
CA LYS A 93 -6.41 2.67 1.11
C LYS A 93 -7.92 2.93 1.17
N ILE A 94 -8.33 4.01 0.52
CA ILE A 94 -9.72 4.45 0.45
C ILE A 94 -10.42 3.75 -0.72
N PHE A 95 -11.64 3.27 -0.49
CA PHE A 95 -12.49 2.69 -1.54
C PHE A 95 -12.83 3.71 -2.64
N ILE A 96 -12.87 3.23 -3.87
CA ILE A 96 -13.17 4.02 -5.05
C ILE A 96 -14.68 4.01 -5.29
N LYS A 97 -15.24 5.19 -5.53
CA LYS A 97 -16.64 5.35 -5.93
C LYS A 97 -16.76 5.31 -7.45
N ILE A 98 -17.93 4.92 -7.93
CA ILE A 98 -18.29 5.02 -9.34
C ILE A 98 -18.18 6.49 -9.77
N PRO A 99 -17.59 6.79 -10.94
CA PRO A 99 -17.42 8.15 -11.44
C PRO A 99 -18.75 8.74 -11.94
N SER A 100 -19.63 9.13 -11.02
CA SER A 100 -20.99 9.60 -11.31
C SER A 100 -21.04 10.73 -12.34
N ARG A 101 -20.09 11.68 -12.27
CA ARG A 101 -20.02 12.82 -13.18
C ARG A 101 -19.96 12.44 -14.66
N LEU A 102 -19.21 11.39 -15.01
CA LEU A 102 -19.10 10.93 -16.41
C LEU A 102 -20.47 10.48 -16.95
N PHE A 103 -21.28 9.87 -16.08
CA PHE A 103 -22.60 9.37 -16.45
C PHE A 103 -23.66 10.47 -16.40
N GLU A 104 -23.62 11.35 -15.40
CA GLU A 104 -24.51 12.52 -15.30
C GLU A 104 -24.43 13.40 -16.56
N GLU A 105 -23.22 13.70 -17.06
CA GLU A 105 -23.03 14.52 -18.27
C GLU A 105 -23.66 13.89 -19.53
N VAL A 106 -23.76 12.56 -19.58
CA VAL A 106 -24.34 11.82 -20.71
C VAL A 106 -25.84 11.64 -20.56
N GLU A 107 -26.31 11.46 -19.33
CA GLU A 107 -27.74 11.39 -19.00
C GLU A 107 -28.44 12.71 -19.33
N ASP A 108 -27.88 13.84 -18.89
CA ASP A 108 -28.34 15.19 -19.25
C ASP A 108 -28.40 15.38 -20.78
N TYR A 109 -27.43 14.82 -21.50
CA TYR A 109 -27.39 14.91 -22.94
C TYR A 109 -28.47 14.08 -23.62
N ILE A 110 -28.68 12.83 -23.17
CA ILE A 110 -29.74 11.96 -23.69
C ILE A 110 -31.10 12.63 -23.50
N GLU A 111 -31.36 13.24 -22.35
CA GLU A 111 -32.61 13.95 -22.07
C GLU A 111 -32.84 15.13 -23.04
N ASP A 112 -31.81 15.91 -23.37
CA ASP A 112 -31.91 17.06 -24.30
C ASP A 112 -32.20 16.63 -25.74
N ILE A 113 -31.71 15.47 -26.15
CA ILE A 113 -31.83 14.98 -27.53
C ILE A 113 -32.99 14.00 -27.74
N ASP A 114 -33.57 13.41 -26.70
CA ASP A 114 -34.66 12.43 -26.80
C ASP A 114 -36.05 13.06 -26.97
N TRP A 115 -36.29 13.64 -28.14
CA TRP A 115 -37.54 14.35 -28.42
C TRP A 115 -38.75 13.45 -28.59
N SER A 116 -39.88 13.94 -28.11
CA SER A 116 -41.21 13.35 -28.33
C SER A 116 -41.67 13.46 -29.80
N ASN A 117 -42.63 12.62 -30.21
CA ASN A 117 -43.20 12.66 -31.56
C ASN A 117 -43.85 14.03 -31.90
N ASP A 118 -44.42 14.71 -30.90
CA ASP A 118 -45.08 15.99 -31.07
C ASP A 118 -44.07 17.13 -31.26
N GLU A 119 -42.94 17.11 -30.54
CA GLU A 119 -41.84 18.07 -30.74
C GLU A 119 -41.20 17.94 -32.12
N VAL A 120 -40.98 16.70 -32.56
CA VAL A 120 -40.47 16.39 -33.91
C VAL A 120 -41.42 16.93 -34.98
N PHE A 121 -42.73 16.75 -34.80
CA PHE A 121 -43.74 17.26 -35.70
C PHE A 121 -43.76 18.79 -35.74
N CYS A 122 -43.77 19.46 -34.58
CA CYS A 122 -43.75 20.92 -34.50
C CYS A 122 -42.49 21.50 -35.16
N ARG A 123 -41.31 20.95 -34.87
CA ARG A 123 -40.05 21.43 -35.48
C ARG A 123 -40.05 21.25 -37.01
N THR A 124 -40.53 20.12 -37.49
CA THR A 124 -40.58 19.81 -38.94
C THR A 124 -41.61 20.67 -39.68
N PHE A 125 -42.77 20.93 -39.05
CA PHE A 125 -43.87 21.68 -39.65
C PHE A 125 -43.61 23.20 -39.67
N PHE A 126 -43.05 23.77 -38.60
CA PHE A 126 -42.85 25.22 -38.49
C PHE A 126 -41.53 25.73 -39.12
N GLN A 127 -40.52 24.88 -39.34
CA GLN A 127 -39.24 25.29 -39.95
C GLN A 127 -39.16 25.08 -41.47
N GLY A 128 -40.12 24.36 -42.07
CA GLY A 128 -40.09 23.96 -43.47
C GLY A 128 -39.18 22.74 -43.70
N GLY A 129 -39.68 21.74 -44.43
CA GLY A 129 -39.08 20.38 -44.48
C GLY A 129 -37.63 20.29 -44.94
N ILE A 130 -37.13 21.22 -45.78
CA ILE A 130 -35.74 21.25 -46.23
C ILE A 130 -34.80 21.78 -45.14
N PHE A 131 -35.19 22.85 -44.43
CA PHE A 131 -34.41 23.41 -43.34
C PHE A 131 -34.37 22.46 -42.13
N ALA A 132 -35.50 21.82 -41.82
CA ALA A 132 -35.56 20.77 -40.81
C ALA A 132 -34.60 19.62 -41.15
N ALA A 133 -34.55 19.16 -42.40
CA ALA A 133 -33.64 18.11 -42.83
C ALA A 133 -32.15 18.48 -42.68
N ILE A 134 -31.76 19.73 -43.02
CA ILE A 134 -30.37 20.20 -42.87
C ILE A 134 -30.00 20.30 -41.39
N PHE A 135 -30.90 20.81 -40.56
CA PHE A 135 -30.68 20.95 -39.12
C PHE A 135 -30.53 19.59 -38.44
N THR A 136 -31.48 18.68 -38.65
CA THR A 136 -31.47 17.34 -38.05
C THR A 136 -30.25 16.54 -38.47
N ARG A 137 -29.86 16.55 -39.75
CA ARG A 137 -28.63 15.85 -40.19
C ARG A 137 -27.35 16.41 -39.57
N ARG A 138 -27.26 17.73 -39.36
CA ARG A 138 -26.13 18.33 -38.63
C ARG A 138 -26.10 17.92 -37.16
N GLN A 139 -27.28 17.76 -36.56
CA GLN A 139 -27.39 17.27 -35.19
C GLN A 139 -26.98 15.79 -35.09
N ASN A 140 -27.40 14.94 -36.03
CA ASN A 140 -27.00 13.54 -36.09
C ASN A 140 -25.48 13.39 -36.12
N ILE A 141 -24.77 14.20 -36.92
CA ILE A 141 -23.30 14.21 -36.94
C ILE A 141 -22.72 14.53 -35.56
N LYS A 142 -23.21 15.58 -34.90
CA LYS A 142 -22.76 15.94 -33.54
C LYS A 142 -23.09 14.87 -32.50
N MET A 143 -24.20 14.16 -32.66
CA MET A 143 -24.58 13.06 -31.79
C MET A 143 -23.63 11.89 -31.93
N LEU A 144 -23.24 11.54 -33.16
CA LEU A 144 -22.23 10.52 -33.42
C LEU A 144 -20.86 10.90 -32.85
N GLU A 145 -20.42 12.15 -33.05
CA GLU A 145 -19.17 12.66 -32.46
C GLU A 145 -19.17 12.53 -30.93
N ARG A 146 -20.24 12.95 -30.26
CA ARG A 146 -20.37 12.83 -28.80
C ARG A 146 -20.43 11.38 -28.32
N LEU A 147 -21.11 10.50 -29.06
CA LEU A 147 -21.14 9.07 -28.74
C LEU A 147 -19.73 8.47 -28.81
N GLU A 148 -18.93 8.84 -29.81
CA GLU A 148 -17.54 8.40 -29.92
C GLU A 148 -16.65 8.96 -28.81
N GLU A 149 -16.81 10.24 -28.46
CA GLU A 149 -16.14 10.87 -27.30
C GLU A 149 -16.48 10.16 -25.98
N PHE A 150 -17.74 9.79 -25.79
CA PHE A 150 -18.19 9.02 -24.62
C PHE A 150 -17.55 7.63 -24.59
N LYS A 151 -17.63 6.87 -25.70
CA LYS A 151 -16.99 5.55 -25.82
C LYS A 151 -15.49 5.62 -25.49
N ASN A 152 -14.78 6.61 -26.04
CA ASN A 152 -13.36 6.83 -25.76
C ASN A 152 -13.09 7.17 -24.27
N SER A 153 -13.94 8.01 -23.66
CA SER A 153 -13.84 8.36 -22.24
C SER A 153 -14.06 7.14 -21.34
N VAL A 154 -15.01 6.28 -21.68
CA VAL A 154 -15.27 5.01 -21.00
C VAL A 154 -14.07 4.07 -21.12
N ILE A 155 -13.51 3.88 -22.31
CA ILE A 155 -12.31 3.04 -22.53
C ILE A 155 -11.15 3.53 -21.65
N ASN A 156 -10.87 4.83 -21.69
CA ASN A 156 -9.82 5.44 -20.87
C ASN A 156 -10.07 5.23 -19.37
N MET A 157 -11.32 5.29 -18.93
CA MET A 157 -11.67 5.09 -17.52
C MET A 157 -11.48 3.62 -17.11
N LYS A 158 -11.92 2.67 -17.94
CA LYS A 158 -11.71 1.24 -17.74
C LYS A 158 -10.23 0.91 -17.62
N ASP A 159 -9.41 1.45 -18.51
CA ASP A 159 -7.95 1.24 -18.48
C ASP A 159 -7.33 1.80 -17.21
N LYS A 160 -7.72 3.01 -16.79
CA LYS A 160 -7.25 3.60 -15.53
C LYS A 160 -7.62 2.75 -14.31
N LEU A 161 -8.86 2.26 -14.24
CA LEU A 161 -9.32 1.41 -13.14
C LEU A 161 -8.60 0.05 -13.14
N ASN A 162 -8.51 -0.61 -14.29
CA ASN A 162 -7.80 -1.88 -14.44
C ASN A 162 -6.30 -1.76 -14.12
N ASN A 163 -5.66 -0.65 -14.49
CA ASN A 163 -4.28 -0.40 -14.13
C ASN A 163 -4.13 -0.19 -12.62
N LYS A 164 -5.07 0.47 -11.95
CA LYS A 164 -5.08 0.56 -10.48
C LYS A 164 -5.17 -0.82 -9.82
N ILE A 165 -6.05 -1.70 -10.31
CA ILE A 165 -6.15 -3.08 -9.83
C ILE A 165 -4.79 -3.78 -9.95
N LYS A 166 -4.21 -3.79 -11.16
CA LYS A 166 -2.91 -4.42 -11.43
C LYS A 166 -1.79 -3.89 -10.54
N MET A 167 -1.75 -2.58 -10.31
CA MET A 167 -0.75 -1.96 -9.43
C MET A 167 -0.92 -2.43 -7.98
N ILE A 168 -2.14 -2.51 -7.46
CA ILE A 168 -2.36 -2.99 -6.10
C ILE A 168 -1.95 -4.46 -5.98
N GLU A 169 -2.41 -5.32 -6.90
CA GLU A 169 -2.15 -6.76 -6.86
C GLU A 169 -0.67 -7.10 -7.00
N LYS A 170 0.03 -6.47 -7.95
CA LYS A 170 1.40 -6.84 -8.29
C LYS A 170 2.45 -6.09 -7.48
N VAL A 171 2.19 -4.83 -7.17
CA VAL A 171 3.18 -3.95 -6.54
C VAL A 171 2.86 -3.79 -5.06
N ASP A 172 1.70 -3.20 -4.74
CA ASP A 172 1.41 -2.81 -3.35
C ASP A 172 1.34 -4.02 -2.42
N MET A 173 0.64 -5.09 -2.83
CA MET A 173 0.57 -6.34 -2.07
C MET A 173 1.95 -6.97 -1.91
N ARG A 174 2.76 -7.02 -2.98
CA ARG A 174 4.10 -7.61 -2.93
C ARG A 174 5.03 -6.86 -1.98
N VAL A 175 5.01 -5.52 -2.04
CA VAL A 175 5.79 -4.67 -1.14
C VAL A 175 5.33 -4.86 0.31
N CYS A 176 4.02 -4.94 0.55
CA CYS A 176 3.47 -5.21 1.87
C CYS A 176 3.93 -6.57 2.41
N ASP A 177 3.91 -7.62 1.58
CA ASP A 177 4.34 -8.96 1.98
C ASP A 177 5.83 -8.99 2.34
N LEU A 178 6.69 -8.37 1.51
CA LEU A 178 8.11 -8.26 1.81
C LEU A 178 8.37 -7.52 3.13
N TYR A 179 7.59 -6.48 3.42
CA TYR A 179 7.70 -5.74 4.66
C TYR A 179 7.24 -6.56 5.88
N ILE A 180 6.13 -7.29 5.77
CA ILE A 180 5.66 -8.21 6.80
C ILE A 180 6.70 -9.31 7.08
N GLU A 181 7.27 -9.91 6.03
CA GLU A 181 8.32 -10.92 6.17
C GLU A 181 9.55 -10.38 6.89
N LEU A 182 10.01 -9.17 6.53
CA LEU A 182 11.14 -8.52 7.18
C LEU A 182 10.86 -8.30 8.68
N ILE A 183 9.67 -7.80 9.01
CA ILE A 183 9.27 -7.58 10.41
C ILE A 183 9.23 -8.91 11.18
N LYS A 184 8.65 -9.96 10.60
CA LYS A 184 8.60 -11.29 11.22
C LYS A 184 10.02 -11.83 11.46
N ALA A 185 10.94 -11.64 10.51
CA ALA A 185 12.34 -12.02 10.67
C ALA A 185 13.02 -11.24 11.80
N ILE A 186 12.86 -9.91 11.84
CA ILE A 186 13.41 -9.06 12.91
C ILE A 186 12.93 -9.53 14.29
N CYS A 187 11.62 -9.78 14.44
CA CYS A 187 11.07 -10.31 15.68
C CYS A 187 11.71 -11.65 16.08
N TYR A 188 11.83 -12.58 15.13
CA TYR A 188 12.46 -13.87 15.37
C TYR A 188 13.93 -13.73 15.83
N TYR A 189 14.69 -12.85 15.18
CA TYR A 189 16.10 -12.64 15.52
C TYR A 189 16.29 -12.03 16.90
N ILE A 190 15.45 -11.06 17.29
CA ILE A 190 15.49 -10.52 18.64
C ILE A 190 15.23 -11.63 19.67
N GLU A 191 14.14 -12.37 19.47
CA GLU A 191 13.61 -13.33 20.44
C GLU A 191 14.52 -14.54 20.63
N PHE A 192 15.03 -15.11 19.54
CA PHE A 192 15.71 -16.41 19.58
C PHE A 192 17.21 -16.33 19.40
N GLN A 193 17.77 -15.18 19.01
CA GLN A 193 19.20 -15.06 18.69
C GLN A 193 19.87 -13.99 19.53
N ILE A 194 19.33 -12.77 19.54
CA ILE A 194 19.97 -11.63 20.20
C ILE A 194 19.82 -11.71 21.71
N VAL A 195 18.58 -11.80 22.21
CA VAL A 195 18.32 -11.81 23.65
C VAL A 195 19.05 -12.97 24.37
N PRO A 196 18.97 -14.23 23.91
CA PRO A 196 19.68 -15.33 24.57
C PRO A 196 21.21 -15.13 24.62
N GLN A 197 21.78 -14.57 23.55
CA GLN A 197 23.23 -14.34 23.52
C GLN A 197 23.63 -13.18 24.43
N ILE A 198 22.80 -12.14 24.56
CA ILE A 198 23.04 -11.06 25.53
C ILE A 198 23.00 -11.61 26.96
N GLU A 199 22.02 -12.48 27.29
CA GLU A 199 21.94 -13.14 28.61
C GLU A 199 23.20 -13.94 28.94
N VAL A 200 23.74 -14.69 27.97
CA VAL A 200 25.00 -15.43 28.13
C VAL A 200 26.17 -14.48 28.35
N ILE A 201 26.27 -13.39 27.57
CA ILE A 201 27.34 -12.39 27.73
C ILE A 201 27.25 -11.74 29.11
N GLN A 202 26.06 -11.35 29.54
CA GLN A 202 25.84 -10.75 30.86
C GLN A 202 26.30 -11.72 31.96
N SER A 203 25.86 -12.98 31.91
CA SER A 203 26.23 -14.02 32.87
C SER A 203 27.74 -14.26 32.90
N PHE A 204 28.40 -14.18 31.74
CA PHE A 204 29.85 -14.31 31.62
C PHE A 204 30.57 -13.14 32.32
N LEU A 205 30.14 -11.89 32.10
CA LEU A 205 30.72 -10.70 32.73
C LEU A 205 30.53 -10.71 34.26
N GLU A 206 29.35 -11.17 34.71
CA GLU A 206 29.07 -11.36 36.14
C GLU A 206 30.02 -12.38 36.77
N CYS A 207 30.19 -13.55 36.14
CA CYS A 207 31.15 -14.57 36.57
C CYS A 207 32.59 -14.05 36.59
N GLU A 208 32.98 -13.30 35.56
CA GLU A 208 34.35 -12.78 35.44
C GLU A 208 34.66 -11.75 36.53
N SER A 209 33.68 -10.90 36.87
CA SER A 209 33.78 -9.95 37.98
C SER A 209 33.95 -10.68 39.32
N VAL A 210 33.16 -11.74 39.58
CA VAL A 210 33.29 -12.57 40.79
C VAL A 210 34.66 -13.25 40.85
N LYS A 211 35.14 -13.80 39.73
CA LYS A 211 36.46 -14.41 39.62
C LYS A 211 37.57 -13.42 39.97
N ASN A 212 37.48 -12.19 39.44
CA ASN A 212 38.48 -11.16 39.67
C ASN A 212 38.53 -10.74 41.15
N VAL A 213 37.36 -10.60 41.80
CA VAL A 213 37.28 -10.34 43.25
C VAL A 213 37.88 -11.48 44.06
N TYR A 214 37.55 -12.74 43.72
CA TYR A 214 38.09 -13.92 44.42
C TYR A 214 39.62 -14.02 44.33
N ILE A 215 40.21 -13.71 43.17
CA ILE A 215 41.66 -13.73 42.98
C ILE A 215 42.33 -12.58 43.76
N ALA A 216 41.71 -11.39 43.76
CA ALA A 216 42.26 -10.22 44.44
C ALA A 216 42.20 -10.34 45.98
N ASP A 217 41.11 -10.89 46.53
CA ASP A 217 40.95 -11.11 47.97
C ASP A 217 41.09 -12.58 48.36
N THR A 218 42.34 -13.05 48.35
CA THR A 218 42.70 -14.43 48.74
C THR A 218 42.34 -14.83 50.19
N LYS A 219 41.82 -13.90 51.02
CA LYS A 219 41.43 -14.16 52.42
C LYS A 219 39.92 -14.11 52.66
N ALA A 220 39.13 -13.60 51.71
CA ALA A 220 37.68 -13.58 51.83
C ALA A 220 37.09 -14.99 51.74
N LYS A 221 36.41 -15.44 52.80
CA LYS A 221 35.67 -16.72 52.82
C LYS A 221 34.27 -16.62 52.20
N ILE A 222 33.76 -15.40 52.05
CA ILE A 222 32.43 -15.11 51.52
C ILE A 222 32.60 -13.87 50.62
N ILE A 223 32.15 -13.99 49.38
CA ILE A 223 32.09 -12.89 48.42
C ILE A 223 30.64 -12.43 48.35
N GLU A 224 30.35 -11.22 48.85
CA GLU A 224 29.03 -10.60 48.81
C GLU A 224 29.13 -9.24 48.12
N ASN A 225 28.05 -8.82 47.44
CA ASN A 225 27.90 -7.51 46.80
C ASN A 225 29.01 -7.15 45.78
N VAL A 226 29.36 -8.10 44.90
CA VAL A 226 30.27 -7.80 43.77
C VAL A 226 29.55 -6.86 42.81
N GLU A 227 30.09 -5.66 42.64
CA GLU A 227 29.71 -4.81 41.51
C GLU A 227 30.22 -5.45 40.23
N TYR A 228 29.31 -5.69 39.29
CA TYR A 228 29.64 -6.28 38.00
C TYR A 228 30.03 -5.18 37.03
N GLU A 229 31.15 -5.35 36.33
CA GLU A 229 31.54 -4.44 35.28
C GLU A 229 30.69 -4.72 34.02
N THR A 230 29.81 -3.78 33.68
CA THR A 230 28.90 -3.90 32.54
C THR A 230 29.21 -2.92 31.42
N ASP A 231 30.22 -2.04 31.57
CA ASP A 231 30.68 -1.20 30.47
C ASP A 231 31.39 -2.06 29.41
N ILE A 232 30.60 -2.44 28.40
CA ILE A 232 31.06 -3.30 27.32
C ILE A 232 32.23 -2.68 26.53
N LYS A 233 32.43 -1.35 26.60
CA LYS A 233 33.54 -0.68 25.89
C LYS A 233 34.91 -1.08 26.43
N LEU A 234 34.99 -1.50 27.70
CA LEU A 234 36.23 -1.98 28.31
C LEU A 234 36.74 -3.27 27.66
N TYR A 235 35.85 -3.99 26.96
CA TYR A 235 36.16 -5.23 26.26
C TYR A 235 36.59 -4.99 24.81
N ASP A 236 36.59 -3.74 24.34
CA ASP A 236 37.13 -3.37 23.02
C ASP A 236 38.66 -3.52 22.98
N ASN A 237 39.16 -4.11 21.90
CA ASN A 237 40.54 -4.54 21.69
C ASN A 237 41.08 -5.54 22.73
N THR A 238 40.19 -6.30 23.39
CA THR A 238 40.57 -7.39 24.32
C THR A 238 40.31 -8.77 23.72
N ILE A 239 40.66 -9.83 24.47
CA ILE A 239 40.28 -11.21 24.12
C ILE A 239 38.76 -11.42 24.01
N TYR A 240 37.97 -10.49 24.57
CA TYR A 240 36.51 -10.49 24.57
C TYR A 240 35.90 -9.61 23.47
N GLN A 241 36.67 -9.22 22.45
CA GLN A 241 36.21 -8.39 21.30
C GLN A 241 34.89 -8.88 20.70
N LYS A 242 34.68 -10.21 20.64
CA LYS A 242 33.45 -10.79 20.10
C LYS A 242 32.21 -10.39 20.89
N HIS A 243 32.29 -10.38 22.22
CA HIS A 243 31.19 -9.95 23.09
C HIS A 243 30.87 -8.46 22.87
N TYR A 244 31.92 -7.62 22.80
CA TYR A 244 31.76 -6.20 22.51
C TYR A 244 31.11 -5.96 21.14
N ASN A 245 31.60 -6.60 20.08
CA ASN A 245 31.02 -6.46 18.74
C ASN A 245 29.55 -6.91 18.72
N PHE A 246 29.21 -7.99 19.41
CA PHE A 246 27.85 -8.51 19.47
C PHE A 246 26.89 -7.52 20.15
N VAL A 247 27.23 -7.02 21.34
CA VAL A 247 26.42 -6.04 22.07
C VAL A 247 26.28 -4.74 21.26
N ARG A 248 27.38 -4.23 20.69
CA ARG A 248 27.36 -3.03 19.84
C ARG A 248 26.42 -3.20 18.64
N ASN A 249 26.48 -4.34 17.96
CA ASN A 249 25.61 -4.61 16.82
C ASN A 249 24.14 -4.77 17.26
N SER A 250 23.90 -5.29 18.46
CA SER A 250 22.56 -5.39 19.05
C SER A 250 21.94 -4.01 19.34
N PHE A 251 22.73 -3.01 19.75
CA PHE A 251 22.26 -1.62 19.84
C PHE A 251 21.80 -1.06 18.49
N TRP A 252 22.55 -1.31 17.41
CA TRP A 252 22.12 -0.91 16.06
C TRP A 252 20.82 -1.60 15.67
N PHE A 253 20.69 -2.88 15.98
CA PHE A 253 19.48 -3.65 15.71
C PHE A 253 18.26 -3.12 16.49
N TYR A 254 18.46 -2.70 17.74
CA TYR A 254 17.44 -2.04 18.56
C TYR A 254 16.94 -0.75 17.88
N ILE A 255 17.85 0.13 17.44
CA ILE A 255 17.49 1.41 16.80
C ILE A 255 16.66 1.18 15.52
N LEU A 256 17.08 0.23 14.69
CA LEU A 256 16.36 -0.14 13.47
C LEU A 256 14.95 -0.67 13.79
N SER A 257 14.85 -1.56 14.78
CA SER A 257 13.58 -2.17 15.17
C SER A 257 12.62 -1.16 15.82
N ALA A 258 13.13 -0.23 16.64
CA ALA A 258 12.35 0.86 17.21
C ALA A 258 11.83 1.83 16.14
N THR A 259 12.60 2.05 15.06
CA THR A 259 12.17 2.86 13.91
C THR A 259 11.04 2.18 13.14
N ILE A 260 11.14 0.86 12.94
CA ILE A 260 10.08 0.05 12.30
C ILE A 260 8.79 0.07 13.13
N TYR A 261 8.91 0.06 14.46
CA TYR A 261 7.74 0.19 15.33
C TYR A 261 7.07 1.56 15.19
N SER A 262 7.84 2.64 15.20
CA SER A 262 7.32 4.02 15.33
C SER A 262 7.03 4.75 14.02
N SER A 263 7.48 4.25 12.86
CA SER A 263 7.27 4.93 11.57
C SER A 263 6.37 4.14 10.62
N PRO A 264 5.35 4.78 9.99
CA PRO A 264 4.51 4.17 8.97
C PRO A 264 5.23 4.18 7.61
N VAL A 265 6.20 3.29 7.46
CA VAL A 265 7.10 3.23 6.31
C VAL A 265 6.33 2.89 5.03
N LEU A 266 5.42 1.91 5.10
CA LEU A 266 4.69 1.44 3.92
C LEU A 266 3.76 2.53 3.39
N THR A 267 3.07 3.24 4.27
CA THR A 267 2.23 4.39 3.93
C THR A 267 3.04 5.46 3.22
N LYS A 268 4.19 5.85 3.79
CA LYS A 268 5.07 6.86 3.17
C LYS A 268 5.58 6.42 1.81
N LEU A 269 5.89 5.14 1.63
CA LEU A 269 6.40 4.59 0.38
C LEU A 269 5.34 4.60 -0.71
N LEU A 270 4.12 4.16 -0.39
CA LEU A 270 3.00 4.05 -1.33
C LEU A 270 2.33 5.40 -1.65
N GLU A 271 2.37 6.36 -0.73
CA GLU A 271 1.82 7.71 -0.95
C GLU A 271 2.76 8.60 -1.79
N ASN A 272 4.08 8.44 -1.68
CA ASN A 272 5.05 9.41 -2.22
C ASN A 272 5.81 8.95 -3.48
N LYS A 273 5.62 7.72 -3.98
CA LYS A 273 6.36 7.22 -5.14
C LYS A 273 5.50 6.37 -6.08
N ASN A 274 5.71 6.56 -7.39
CA ASN A 274 5.43 5.53 -8.37
C ASN A 274 6.50 4.45 -8.21
N ILE A 275 6.20 3.39 -7.47
CA ILE A 275 7.11 2.27 -7.25
C ILE A 275 7.29 1.52 -8.57
N THR A 276 8.55 1.35 -8.98
CA THR A 276 8.94 0.63 -10.19
C THR A 276 9.47 -0.77 -9.85
N ASP A 277 9.57 -1.66 -10.85
CA ASP A 277 10.17 -3.00 -10.65
C ASP A 277 11.61 -2.92 -10.10
N ALA A 278 12.38 -1.90 -10.50
CA ALA A 278 13.72 -1.64 -9.96
C ALA A 278 13.71 -1.27 -8.47
N ASP A 279 12.66 -0.59 -7.98
CA ASP A 279 12.50 -0.32 -6.56
C ASP A 279 12.19 -1.60 -5.78
N ILE A 280 11.43 -2.52 -6.37
CA ILE A 280 11.14 -3.84 -5.79
C ILE A 280 12.43 -4.67 -5.70
N GLU A 281 13.22 -4.73 -6.77
CA GLU A 281 14.53 -5.41 -6.76
C GLU A 281 15.46 -4.83 -5.68
N LYS A 282 15.44 -3.50 -5.50
CA LYS A 282 16.22 -2.84 -4.45
C LYS A 282 15.74 -3.22 -3.05
N LEU A 283 14.42 -3.33 -2.83
CA LEU A 283 13.84 -3.79 -1.56
C LEU A 283 14.20 -5.26 -1.29
N GLU A 284 14.17 -6.11 -2.31
CA GLU A 284 14.63 -7.50 -2.21
C GLU A 284 16.13 -7.59 -1.91
N GLY A 285 16.94 -6.72 -2.52
CA GLY A 285 18.36 -6.56 -2.18
C GLY A 285 18.58 -6.09 -0.75
N GLN A 286 17.77 -5.16 -0.22
CA GLN A 286 17.82 -4.74 1.17
C GLN A 286 17.42 -5.86 2.14
N LYS A 287 16.42 -6.66 1.78
CA LYS A 287 16.08 -7.89 2.51
C LYS A 287 17.25 -8.85 2.55
N LEU A 288 18.00 -9.00 1.45
CA LEU A 288 19.22 -9.81 1.41
C LEU A 288 20.31 -9.24 2.31
N LEU A 289 20.54 -7.92 2.30
CA LEU A 289 21.48 -7.26 3.21
C LEU A 289 21.10 -7.44 4.69
N CYS A 290 19.81 -7.38 5.03
CA CYS A 290 19.34 -7.72 6.38
C CYS A 290 19.66 -9.17 6.73
N LYS A 291 19.46 -10.11 5.80
CA LYS A 291 19.86 -11.52 5.98
C LYS A 291 21.37 -11.67 6.13
N GLU A 292 22.18 -10.91 5.41
CA GLU A 292 23.64 -10.91 5.53
C GLU A 292 24.10 -10.35 6.88
N GLN A 293 23.48 -9.27 7.37
CA GLN A 293 23.75 -8.77 8.73
C GLN A 293 23.35 -9.77 9.81
N ILE A 294 22.25 -10.47 9.59
CA ILE A 294 21.82 -11.61 10.39
C ILE A 294 22.90 -12.72 10.41
N ILE A 295 23.45 -13.09 9.25
CA ILE A 295 24.51 -14.10 9.12
C ILE A 295 25.78 -13.61 9.83
N LEU A 296 26.11 -12.32 9.73
CA LEU A 296 27.23 -11.72 10.45
C LEU A 296 27.03 -11.79 11.97
N LEU A 297 25.82 -11.54 12.48
CA LEU A 297 25.49 -11.74 13.89
C LEU A 297 25.64 -13.22 14.29
N GLU A 298 25.21 -14.17 13.46
CA GLU A 298 25.38 -15.60 13.70
C GLU A 298 26.85 -16.04 13.70
N SER A 299 27.68 -15.50 12.81
CA SER A 299 29.13 -15.78 12.75
C SER A 299 29.91 -15.26 13.96
N ASN A 300 29.32 -14.33 14.72
CA ASN A 300 29.88 -13.75 15.93
C ASN A 300 29.28 -14.33 17.22
N LYS A 301 28.40 -15.34 17.11
CA LYS A 301 27.95 -16.10 18.29
C LYS A 301 29.12 -16.82 18.95
N ILE A 302 29.03 -16.93 20.27
CA ILE A 302 30.00 -17.63 21.12
C ILE A 302 29.53 -19.06 21.33
#